data_AF-A0AAX4JGT9-F1
#
_entry.id   AF-A0AAX4JGT9-F1
#
_cell.length_a   1.000
_cell.length_b   1.000
_cell.length_c   1.000
_cell.angle_alpha   90.00
_cell.angle_beta   90.00
_cell.angle_gamma   90.00
#
_symmetry.space_group_name_H-M   'P 1'
#
loop_
_entity.id
_entity.type
_entity.pdbx_description
1 polymer ?
#
loop_
_entity_poly.entity_id
_entity_poly.type
_entity_poly.pdbx_seq_one_letter_code
_entity_poly.pdbx_strand_id
1 'polypeptide(L)' 'MFNTLSKLNGHFLDKMYSSFLRVMDLKEARLVLEVSKGDSVHKKYKELMRINHPDTGGSSYITSKINEAYKLLKNSN' A
#
# COMPACT_ATOMS: atom_id res chain seq x y z
N MET A 1 -16.81 -22.59 -11.41
CA MET A 1 -17.01 -21.45 -10.48
C MET A 1 -15.64 -20.93 -10.05
N PHE A 2 -15.13 -19.88 -10.69
CA PHE A 2 -14.00 -19.12 -10.17
C PHE A 2 -14.45 -17.67 -10.02
N ASN A 3 -14.51 -17.24 -8.77
CA ASN A 3 -15.29 -16.10 -8.28
C ASN A 3 -14.53 -14.77 -8.49
N THR A 4 -15.02 -13.96 -9.43
CA THR A 4 -15.32 -12.52 -9.30
C THR A 4 -14.52 -11.59 -8.37
N LEU A 5 -13.19 -11.68 -8.27
CA LEU A 5 -12.37 -10.64 -7.60
C LEU A 5 -11.03 -10.30 -8.29
N SER A 6 -10.81 -10.74 -9.53
CA SER A 6 -9.52 -10.56 -10.23
C SER A 6 -9.44 -9.35 -11.17
N LYS A 7 -10.45 -8.48 -11.24
CA LYS A 7 -10.53 -7.44 -12.28
C LYS A 7 -10.38 -5.98 -11.86
N LEU A 8 -10.09 -5.67 -10.58
CA LEU A 8 -9.85 -4.27 -10.16
C LEU A 8 -8.56 -4.00 -9.36
N ASN A 9 -7.86 -5.01 -8.86
CA ASN A 9 -6.70 -4.81 -7.96
C ASN A 9 -5.34 -5.22 -8.55
N GLY A 10 -5.26 -5.51 -9.85
CA GLY A 10 -4.05 -6.07 -10.46
C GLY A 10 -3.13 -5.09 -11.20
N HIS A 11 -3.59 -3.89 -11.54
CA HIS A 11 -2.82 -3.00 -12.44
C HIS A 11 -2.26 -1.74 -11.79
N PHE A 12 -2.73 -1.35 -10.60
CA PHE A 12 -2.29 -0.11 -9.97
C PHE A 12 -0.96 -0.27 -9.22
N LEU A 13 -0.85 -1.31 -8.38
CA LEU A 13 0.37 -1.60 -7.62
C LEU A 13 1.54 -2.02 -8.55
N ASP A 14 1.29 -2.85 -9.57
CA ASP A 14 2.31 -3.25 -10.56
C ASP A 14 2.94 -2.05 -11.28
N LYS A 15 2.15 -1.01 -11.58
CA LYS A 15 2.67 0.21 -12.21
C LYS A 15 3.46 1.07 -11.21
N MET A 16 2.98 1.15 -9.97
CA MET A 16 3.62 1.93 -8.90
C MET A 16 4.94 1.31 -8.42
N TYR A 17 5.08 -0.02 -8.46
CA TYR A 17 6.30 -0.74 -8.07
C TYR A 17 7.53 -0.38 -8.89
N SER A 18 7.36 0.14 -10.10
CA SER A 18 8.46 0.53 -10.98
C SER A 18 9.05 1.92 -10.69
N SER A 19 8.36 2.80 -9.94
CA SER A 19 8.78 4.22 -9.84
C SER A 19 8.24 4.96 -8.60
N PHE A 20 8.53 4.43 -7.41
CA PHE A 20 8.34 5.20 -6.18
C PHE A 20 9.24 6.43 -6.14
N LEU A 21 8.75 7.49 -5.50
CA LEU A 21 9.55 8.65 -5.14
C LEU A 21 10.66 8.22 -4.17
N ARG A 22 11.82 8.87 -4.34
CA ARG A 22 12.97 8.72 -3.44
C ARG A 22 12.63 9.15 -2.01
N VAL A 23 11.74 10.14 -1.87
CA VAL A 23 11.20 10.62 -0.60
C VAL A 23 9.69 10.56 -0.68
N MET A 24 9.08 9.81 0.25
CA MET A 24 7.63 9.67 0.36
C MET A 24 6.96 11.02 0.64
N ASP A 25 5.94 11.37 -0.14
CA ASP A 25 5.09 12.54 0.11
C ASP A 25 3.67 12.14 0.55
N LEU A 26 2.83 13.13 0.91
CA LEU A 26 1.44 12.88 1.33
C LEU A 26 0.57 12.26 0.23
N LYS A 27 0.88 12.51 -1.04
CA LYS A 27 0.08 12.03 -2.18
C LYS A 27 0.43 10.57 -2.45
N GLU A 28 1.72 10.26 -2.58
CA GLU A 28 2.26 8.91 -2.70
C GLU A 28 1.83 8.06 -1.50
N ALA A 29 1.91 8.56 -0.27
CA ALA A 29 1.52 7.79 0.91
C ALA A 29 0.04 7.37 0.88
N ARG A 30 -0.86 8.24 0.39
CA ARG A 30 -2.28 7.91 0.22
C ARG A 30 -2.50 6.87 -0.88
N LEU A 31 -1.73 6.94 -1.97
CA LEU A 31 -1.78 5.97 -3.05
C LEU A 31 -1.24 4.61 -2.62
N VAL A 32 -0.11 4.58 -1.92
CA VAL A 32 0.53 3.35 -1.39
C VAL A 32 -0.39 2.60 -0.44
N LEU A 33 -1.10 3.32 0.43
CA LEU A 33 -2.03 2.71 1.38
C LEU A 33 -3.44 2.53 0.85
N GLU A 34 -3.71 2.94 -0.39
CA GLU A 34 -5.05 2.90 -1.01
C GLU A 34 -6.13 3.54 -0.11
N VAL A 35 -5.81 4.69 0.47
CA VAL A 35 -6.69 5.41 1.42
C VAL A 35 -7.28 6.67 0.79
N SER A 36 -8.59 6.81 0.94
CA SER A 36 -9.37 8.02 0.64
C SER A 36 -9.78 8.75 1.91
N LYS A 37 -10.42 9.91 1.76
CA LYS A 37 -10.93 10.69 2.89
C LYS A 37 -11.97 9.87 3.66
N GLY A 38 -11.75 9.68 4.96
CA GLY A 38 -12.63 8.90 5.84
C GLY A 38 -12.20 7.45 6.06
N ASP A 39 -11.21 6.95 5.30
CA ASP A 39 -10.70 5.60 5.50
C ASP A 39 -9.82 5.50 6.75
N SER A 40 -9.90 4.33 7.42
CA SER A 40 -8.98 4.01 8.51
C SER A 40 -7.62 3.61 7.95
N VAL A 41 -6.66 4.54 8.04
CA VAL A 41 -5.25 4.33 7.66
C VAL A 41 -4.67 3.07 8.32
N HIS A 42 -4.99 2.85 9.61
CA HIS A 42 -4.50 1.70 10.35
C HIS A 42 -5.08 0.37 9.84
N LYS A 43 -6.36 0.34 9.45
CA LYS A 43 -6.99 -0.87 8.90
C LYS A 43 -6.36 -1.24 7.56
N LYS A 44 -6.21 -0.27 6.67
CA LYS A 44 -5.58 -0.46 5.34
C LYS A 44 -4.13 -0.90 5.43
N TYR A 45 -3.36 -0.30 6.34
CA TYR A 45 -1.99 -0.73 6.60
C TYR A 45 -1.90 -2.21 6.98
N LYS A 46 -2.74 -2.71 7.90
CA LYS A 46 -2.70 -4.14 8.29
C LYS A 46 -3.05 -5.07 7.13
N GLU A 47 -4.05 -4.69 6.33
CA GLU A 47 -4.48 -5.46 5.17
C GLU A 47 -3.33 -5.61 4.17
N LEU A 48 -2.69 -4.50 3.81
CA LEU A 48 -1.57 -4.47 2.87
C LEU A 48 -0.34 -5.20 3.42
N MET A 49 -0.03 -5.04 4.71
CA MET A 49 1.09 -5.76 5.34
C MET A 49 0.88 -7.27 5.31
N ARG A 50 -0.34 -7.77 5.60
CA ARG A 50 -0.64 -9.20 5.56
C ARG A 50 -0.42 -9.82 4.17
N ILE A 51 -0.69 -9.04 3.11
CA ILE A 51 -0.55 -9.49 1.72
C ILE A 51 0.91 -9.40 1.26
N ASN A 52 1.62 -8.34 1.63
CA ASN A 52 2.92 -8.00 1.06
C ASN A 52 4.12 -8.36 1.97
N HIS A 53 3.89 -8.98 3.14
CA HIS A 53 4.96 -9.32 4.06
C HIS A 53 5.99 -10.27 3.41
N PRO A 54 7.30 -10.10 3.66
CA PRO A 54 8.33 -11.00 3.13
C PRO A 54 8.11 -12.46 3.53
N ASP A 55 7.69 -12.71 4.77
CA ASP A 55 7.44 -14.06 5.28
C ASP A 55 6.34 -14.81 4.52
N THR A 56 5.44 -14.09 3.84
CA THR A 56 4.38 -14.68 3.00
C THR A 56 4.72 -14.65 1.50
N GLY A 57 6.00 -14.44 1.15
CA GLY A 57 6.47 -14.35 -0.24
C GLY A 57 6.33 -12.96 -0.87
N GLY A 58 6.06 -11.93 -0.07
CA GLY A 58 6.05 -10.54 -0.51
C GLY A 58 7.44 -9.93 -0.60
N SER A 59 7.52 -8.65 -0.95
CA SER A 59 8.79 -7.94 -1.13
C SER A 59 9.11 -7.04 0.06
N SER A 60 10.34 -7.14 0.56
CA SER A 60 10.86 -6.26 1.61
C SER A 60 10.83 -4.79 1.21
N TYR A 61 11.06 -4.50 -0.08
CA TYR A 61 10.99 -3.13 -0.61
C TYR A 61 9.56 -2.59 -0.60
N ILE A 62 8.58 -3.43 -0.94
CA ILE A 62 7.17 -3.00 -0.92
C ILE A 62 6.69 -2.80 0.50
N THR A 63 7.06 -3.71 1.39
CA THR A 63 6.82 -3.57 2.83
C THR A 63 7.43 -2.29 3.38
N SER A 64 8.65 -1.92 2.99
CA SER A 64 9.27 -0.66 3.44
C SER A 64 8.49 0.57 2.96
N LYS A 65 8.01 0.59 1.71
CA LYS A 65 7.18 1.69 1.19
C LYS A 65 5.82 1.78 1.90
N ILE A 66 5.18 0.66 2.20
CA ILE A 66 3.95 0.62 3.02
C ILE A 66 4.20 1.20 4.41
N ASN A 67 5.33 0.86 5.04
CA ASN A 67 5.73 1.39 6.34
C ASN A 67 6.00 2.90 6.31
N GLU A 68 6.69 3.41 5.28
CA GLU A 68 6.93 4.84 5.08
C GLU A 68 5.61 5.61 4.97
N ALA A 69 4.69 5.12 4.13
CA ALA A 69 3.38 5.73 3.93
C ALA A 69 2.56 5.76 5.23
N TYR A 70 2.58 4.66 6.00
CA TYR A 70 1.88 4.58 7.28
C TYR A 70 2.42 5.59 8.30
N LYS A 71 3.74 5.69 8.44
CA LYS A 71 4.38 6.66 9.34
C LYS A 71 4.00 8.10 8.97
N LEU A 72 4.05 8.42 7.67
CA LEU A 72 3.77 9.77 7.19
C LEU A 72 2.31 10.18 7.43
N LEU A 73 1.35 9.31 7.09
CA LEU A 73 -0.08 9.60 7.30
C LEU A 73 -0.49 9.57 8.77
N LYS A 74 0.17 8.76 9.61
CA LYS A 74 -0.07 8.74 11.05
C LYS A 74 0.39 10.03 11.73
N ASN A 75 1.52 10.60 11.28
CA ASN A 75 2.08 11.83 11.84
C ASN A 75 1.40 13.12 11.32
N SER A 76 0.53 13.00 10.31
CA SER A 76 -0.16 14.15 9.69
C SER A 76 -1.58 14.37 10.24
N ASN A 77 -1.98 13.60 11.26
CA ASN A 77 -3.21 13.76 12.04
C ASN A 77 -2.85 14.23 13.46
#